data_AF-A0A2B7Z2A4-F1
#
_entry.id   AF-A0A2B7Z2A4-F1
#
_cell.length_a   1.000
_cell.length_b   1.000
_cell.length_c   1.000
_cell.angle_alpha   90.00
_cell.angle_beta   90.00
_cell.angle_gamma   90.00
#
_symmetry.space_group_name_H-M   'P 1'
#
loop_
_entity.id
_entity.type
_entity.pdbx_description
1 polymer ?
#
loop_
_entity_poly.entity_id
_entity_poly.type
_entity_poly.pdbx_seq_one_letter_code
_entity_poly.pdbx_strand_id
1 'polypeptide(L)'
;MGNSLHQKFHHNPIRPLLKRRRTNETLDDLSTPDNCAPRLDRGPFVKMKLNISYPANGSQKLIEIDDERKLRPFMEKRMGAEVLGDALGDEFKGYLFKITGGNDKQGFPMKQGVLIPNRTKLLLSDGHSCYRARRTGERKRKSIRGAITGLDLSVLALSVLKQGEGDIPGLTDVVNPKRLGPKRASKIRKFFGLDKKDDVRKFVIRRTVTPKGEGKKEYTKAPKIQRLVTPQRLQRKRQRIALKRRRSESSKEQAADYAKVLAARVQEEKTKRTELRKRRASSMRK
;
A
#
# COMPACT_ATOMS: atom_id res chain seq x y z
N MET A 1 -24.43 4.99 49.73
CA MET A 1 -25.77 5.40 49.26
C MET A 1 -25.56 6.65 48.41
N GLY A 2 -25.93 6.80 47.15
CA GLY A 2 -26.70 6.02 46.19
C GLY A 2 -27.18 7.04 45.16
N ASN A 3 -26.36 7.39 44.17
CA ASN A 3 -26.74 8.38 43.14
C ASN A 3 -27.21 7.64 41.89
N SER A 4 -28.52 7.60 41.70
CA SER A 4 -29.21 7.06 40.53
C SER A 4 -29.10 8.03 39.35
N LEU A 5 -28.49 7.56 38.27
CA LEU A 5 -28.49 8.23 36.97
C LEU A 5 -29.76 7.83 36.22
N HIS A 6 -30.73 8.74 36.19
CA HIS A 6 -31.94 8.64 35.37
C HIS A 6 -31.58 8.88 33.89
N GLN A 7 -31.54 7.81 33.09
CA GLN A 7 -31.36 7.87 31.64
C GLN A 7 -32.72 8.07 30.96
N LYS A 8 -32.96 9.26 30.39
CA LYS A 8 -34.16 9.56 29.59
C LYS A 8 -33.99 8.97 28.18
N PHE A 9 -34.76 7.94 27.86
CA PHE A 9 -34.92 7.42 26.50
C PHE A 9 -35.96 8.26 25.74
N HIS A 10 -35.54 8.99 24.71
CA HIS A 10 -36.46 9.59 23.76
C HIS A 10 -36.97 8.52 22.79
N HIS A 11 -38.26 8.19 22.89
CA HIS A 11 -39.00 7.43 21.89
C HIS A 11 -39.44 8.38 20.76
N ASN A 12 -39.07 8.06 19.52
CA ASN A 12 -39.62 8.70 18.33
C ASN A 12 -40.95 8.03 17.95
N PRO A 13 -42.06 8.77 17.73
CA PRO A 13 -43.32 8.20 17.30
C PRO A 13 -43.35 7.88 15.79
N ILE A 14 -43.92 6.72 15.50
CA ILE A 14 -44.19 6.15 14.17
C ILE A 14 -45.31 6.94 13.47
N ARG A 15 -45.10 7.35 12.21
CA ARG A 15 -46.13 8.01 11.37
C ARG A 15 -47.13 6.97 10.82
N PRO A 16 -48.45 7.26 10.81
CA PRO A 16 -49.45 6.36 10.23
C PRO A 16 -49.58 6.51 8.71
N LEU A 17 -49.80 5.36 8.05
CA LEU A 17 -50.10 5.20 6.62
C LEU A 17 -51.54 5.66 6.32
N LEU A 18 -51.70 6.66 5.44
CA LEU A 18 -53.00 7.05 4.90
C LEU A 18 -53.45 6.07 3.81
N LYS A 19 -54.63 5.48 4.01
CA LYS A 19 -55.44 4.83 2.98
C LYS A 19 -55.94 5.87 1.97
N ARG A 20 -55.76 5.62 0.66
CA ARG A 20 -56.55 6.27 -0.40
C ARG A 20 -57.32 5.24 -1.22
N ARG A 21 -58.58 5.62 -1.48
CA ARG A 21 -59.69 4.85 -2.02
C ARG A 21 -59.54 4.56 -3.52
N ARG A 22 -60.22 3.49 -3.93
CA ARG A 22 -60.53 3.09 -5.31
C ARG A 22 -61.30 4.20 -6.06
N THR A 23 -61.02 4.36 -7.34
CA THR A 23 -62.01 4.74 -8.36
C THR A 23 -61.82 3.79 -9.53
N ASN A 24 -62.93 3.19 -9.95
CA ASN A 24 -63.06 2.38 -11.16
C ASN A 24 -63.32 3.36 -12.31
N GLU A 25 -62.61 3.20 -13.42
CA GLU A 25 -63.08 3.67 -14.73
C GLU A 25 -62.89 2.54 -15.74
N THR A 26 -63.86 2.49 -16.64
CA THR A 26 -64.29 1.39 -17.47
C THR A 26 -64.07 1.72 -18.95
N LEU A 27 -63.75 0.66 -19.71
CA LEU A 27 -64.10 0.37 -21.10
C LEU A 27 -63.33 1.04 -22.26
N ASP A 28 -62.76 0.13 -23.07
CA ASP A 28 -62.79 -0.02 -24.52
C ASP A 28 -62.16 1.05 -25.44
N ASP A 29 -61.16 0.61 -26.22
CA ASP A 29 -61.25 0.69 -27.69
C ASP A 29 -60.23 -0.23 -28.39
N LEU A 30 -60.73 -0.86 -29.45
CA LEU A 30 -60.06 -1.87 -30.28
C LEU A 30 -59.21 -1.24 -31.40
N SER A 31 -58.21 -2.01 -31.82
CA SER A 31 -57.65 -2.09 -33.18
C SER A 31 -56.88 -0.89 -33.77
N THR A 32 -55.56 -1.08 -33.89
CA THR A 32 -54.80 -0.83 -35.14
C THR A 32 -53.59 -1.77 -35.16
N PRO A 33 -53.54 -2.78 -36.04
CA PRO A 33 -52.29 -3.39 -36.43
C PRO A 33 -51.68 -2.52 -37.52
N ASP A 34 -50.43 -2.11 -37.37
CA ASP A 34 -49.48 -1.87 -38.47
C ASP A 34 -48.34 -0.98 -37.97
N ASN A 35 -47.22 -1.64 -37.69
CA ASN A 35 -45.83 -1.22 -37.95
C ASN A 35 -44.89 -2.03 -37.05
N CYS A 36 -44.89 -3.35 -37.24
CA CYS A 36 -43.73 -4.17 -36.92
C CYS A 36 -42.63 -3.88 -37.95
N ALA A 37 -42.03 -2.69 -37.88
CA ALA A 37 -40.65 -2.56 -38.34
C ALA A 37 -39.82 -3.53 -37.50
N PRO A 38 -38.95 -4.36 -38.09
CA PRO A 38 -38.01 -5.14 -37.29
C PRO A 38 -37.19 -4.12 -36.53
N ARG A 39 -37.37 -4.08 -35.20
CA ARG A 39 -36.36 -3.52 -34.33
C ARG A 39 -35.11 -4.30 -34.69
N LEU A 40 -34.23 -3.69 -35.47
CA LEU A 40 -32.85 -4.14 -35.57
C LEU A 40 -32.40 -4.18 -34.11
N ASP A 41 -32.37 -5.40 -33.56
CA ASP A 41 -31.77 -5.69 -32.29
C ASP A 41 -30.35 -5.16 -32.40
N ARG A 42 -30.16 -3.92 -31.97
CA ARG A 42 -28.85 -3.37 -31.67
C ARG A 42 -28.37 -4.29 -30.55
N GLY A 43 -27.55 -5.27 -30.92
CA GLY A 43 -26.91 -6.17 -29.98
C GLY A 43 -26.31 -5.37 -28.82
N PRO A 44 -26.14 -5.97 -27.63
CA PRO A 44 -25.77 -5.24 -26.43
C PRO A 44 -24.51 -4.42 -26.70
N PHE A 45 -24.69 -3.10 -26.81
CA PHE A 45 -23.60 -2.17 -27.04
C PHE A 45 -22.54 -2.43 -25.96
N VAL A 46 -21.39 -2.96 -26.36
CA VAL A 46 -20.31 -3.27 -25.43
C VAL A 46 -19.65 -1.95 -25.05
N LYS A 47 -20.24 -1.29 -24.06
CA LYS A 47 -19.71 -0.04 -23.49
C LYS A 47 -18.46 -0.37 -22.66
N MET A 48 -17.28 -0.22 -23.25
CA MET A 48 -16.00 -0.41 -22.55
C MET A 48 -15.44 0.95 -22.11
N LYS A 49 -14.94 1.02 -20.88
CA LYS A 49 -14.32 2.24 -20.33
C LYS A 49 -12.81 2.10 -20.38
N LEU A 50 -12.11 3.12 -20.88
CA LEU A 50 -10.66 3.23 -20.81
C LEU A 50 -10.29 4.17 -19.68
N ASN A 51 -9.59 3.65 -18.66
CA ASN A 51 -9.00 4.48 -17.61
C ASN A 51 -7.55 4.77 -17.97
N ILE A 52 -7.29 5.96 -18.49
CA ILE A 52 -5.98 6.37 -18.99
C ILE A 52 -5.27 7.20 -17.93
N SER A 53 -4.04 6.83 -17.62
CA SER A 53 -3.17 7.54 -16.68
C SER A 53 -1.95 8.13 -17.38
N TYR A 54 -1.56 9.34 -17.00
CA TYR A 54 -0.29 9.94 -17.43
C TYR A 54 0.65 10.11 -16.23
N PRO A 55 1.62 9.19 -16.04
CA PRO A 55 2.47 9.20 -14.85
C PRO A 55 3.37 10.42 -14.69
N ALA A 56 3.72 11.10 -15.79
CA ALA A 56 4.56 12.31 -15.75
C ALA A 56 3.86 13.46 -15.01
N ASN A 57 2.59 13.69 -15.35
CA ASN A 57 1.78 14.77 -14.77
C ASN A 57 0.96 14.31 -13.55
N GLY A 58 0.79 13.01 -13.34
CA GLY A 58 0.00 12.46 -12.23
C GLY A 58 -1.51 12.67 -12.39
N SER A 59 -1.97 12.79 -13.64
CA SER A 59 -3.37 12.94 -14.04
C SER A 59 -3.95 11.59 -14.50
N GLN A 60 -5.27 11.49 -14.46
CA GLN A 60 -6.02 10.34 -14.95
C GLN A 60 -7.34 10.80 -15.54
N LYS A 61 -7.78 10.15 -16.61
CA LYS A 61 -9.05 10.42 -17.27
C LYS A 61 -9.72 9.10 -17.65
N LEU A 62 -11.02 9.01 -17.37
CA LEU A 62 -11.85 7.90 -17.81
C LEU A 62 -12.59 8.32 -19.08
N ILE A 63 -12.45 7.52 -20.13
CA ILE A 63 -13.09 7.72 -21.43
C ILE A 63 -13.98 6.53 -21.71
N GLU A 64 -15.19 6.80 -22.18
CA GLU A 64 -16.15 5.75 -22.56
C GLU A 64 -16.08 5.57 -24.07
N ILE A 65 -15.89 4.34 -24.53
CA ILE A 65 -15.81 3.99 -25.94
C ILE A 65 -16.82 2.90 -26.24
N ASP A 66 -17.71 3.22 -27.16
CA ASP A 66 -18.80 2.34 -27.59
C ASP A 66 -18.50 1.66 -28.93
N ASP A 67 -17.55 2.17 -29.71
CA ASP A 67 -17.17 1.61 -31.02
C ASP A 67 -16.12 0.49 -30.87
N GLU A 68 -16.51 -0.72 -31.26
CA GLU A 68 -15.67 -1.91 -31.23
C GLU A 68 -14.42 -1.77 -32.11
N ARG A 69 -14.50 -1.06 -33.25
CA ARG A 69 -13.37 -0.92 -34.18
C ARG A 69 -12.17 -0.24 -33.52
N LYS A 70 -12.44 0.75 -32.67
CA LYS A 70 -11.43 1.47 -31.87
C LYS A 70 -10.80 0.58 -30.79
N LEU A 71 -11.53 -0.42 -30.31
CA LEU A 71 -11.10 -1.33 -29.25
C LEU A 71 -10.31 -2.54 -29.77
N ARG A 72 -10.50 -2.94 -31.04
CA ARG A 72 -9.82 -4.10 -31.65
C ARG A 72 -8.29 -4.12 -31.47
N PRO A 73 -7.54 -3.01 -31.62
CA PRO A 73 -6.09 -3.02 -31.43
C PRO A 73 -5.65 -3.40 -30.01
N PHE A 74 -6.53 -3.20 -29.03
CA PHE A 74 -6.27 -3.57 -27.64
C PHE A 74 -6.64 -5.02 -27.34
N MET A 75 -7.38 -5.71 -28.21
CA MET A 75 -7.81 -7.10 -27.99
C MET A 75 -6.67 -8.08 -28.25
N GLU A 76 -6.72 -9.24 -27.57
CA GLU A 76 -5.72 -10.31 -27.66
C GLU A 76 -4.29 -9.90 -27.26
N LYS A 77 -4.16 -8.70 -26.68
CA LYS A 77 -2.90 -8.22 -26.11
C LYS A 77 -2.76 -8.69 -24.68
N ARG A 78 -1.51 -8.84 -24.24
CA ARG A 78 -1.19 -9.18 -22.86
C ARG A 78 -1.06 -7.91 -22.03
N MET A 79 -1.40 -7.98 -20.76
CA MET A 79 -0.98 -6.98 -19.79
C MET A 79 0.53 -6.74 -19.87
N GLY A 80 0.91 -5.46 -19.90
CA GLY A 80 2.26 -4.98 -20.08
C GLY A 80 2.66 -4.71 -21.54
N ALA A 81 1.85 -5.12 -22.52
CA ALA A 81 2.08 -4.82 -23.93
C ALA A 81 1.88 -3.34 -24.23
N GLU A 82 2.61 -2.88 -25.24
CA GLU A 82 2.52 -1.53 -25.80
C GLU A 82 1.56 -1.55 -27.00
N VAL A 83 0.70 -0.55 -27.10
CA VAL A 83 -0.33 -0.42 -28.11
C VAL A 83 -0.37 1.04 -28.57
N LEU A 84 -0.46 1.24 -29.89
CA LEU A 84 -0.59 2.57 -30.48
C LEU A 84 -1.99 3.13 -30.24
N GLY A 85 -2.05 4.42 -29.91
CA GLY A 85 -3.28 5.16 -29.62
C GLY A 85 -4.08 5.59 -30.85
N ASP A 86 -3.48 5.55 -32.04
CA ASP A 86 -4.01 6.15 -33.27
C ASP A 86 -5.44 5.70 -33.62
N ALA A 87 -5.81 4.46 -33.27
CA ALA A 87 -7.13 3.91 -33.55
C ALA A 87 -8.25 4.44 -32.65
N LEU A 88 -7.93 5.09 -31.51
CA LEU A 88 -8.94 5.64 -30.60
C LEU A 88 -9.56 6.94 -31.15
N GLY A 89 -8.79 7.70 -31.92
CA GLY A 89 -9.17 8.95 -32.56
C GLY A 89 -7.97 9.85 -32.80
N ASP A 90 -8.17 10.94 -33.55
CA ASP A 90 -7.11 11.87 -33.94
C ASP A 90 -6.40 12.52 -32.74
N GLU A 91 -7.11 12.73 -31.63
CA GLU A 91 -6.56 13.23 -30.35
C GLU A 91 -5.46 12.32 -29.78
N PHE A 92 -5.50 11.03 -30.10
CA PHE A 92 -4.58 10.01 -29.59
C PHE A 92 -3.48 9.64 -30.59
N LYS A 93 -3.37 10.39 -31.68
CA LYS A 93 -2.35 10.16 -32.70
C LYS A 93 -0.95 10.35 -32.14
N GLY A 94 -0.09 9.35 -32.36
CA GLY A 94 1.29 9.32 -31.87
C GLY A 94 1.43 8.97 -30.39
N TYR A 95 0.33 8.74 -29.66
CA TYR A 95 0.39 8.27 -28.28
C TYR A 95 0.73 6.78 -28.24
N LEU A 96 1.65 6.42 -27.34
CA LEU A 96 1.97 5.03 -27.04
C LEU A 96 1.42 4.67 -25.66
N PHE A 97 0.49 3.72 -25.62
CA PHE A 97 -0.12 3.23 -24.40
C PHE A 97 0.48 1.89 -23.98
N LYS A 98 0.60 1.71 -22.67
CA LYS A 98 0.86 0.41 -22.05
C LYS A 98 -0.40 -0.10 -21.37
N ILE A 99 -0.78 -1.34 -21.65
CA ILE A 99 -1.88 -2.00 -20.93
C ILE A 99 -1.39 -2.33 -19.52
N THR A 100 -1.93 -1.67 -18.50
CA THR A 100 -1.53 -1.91 -17.10
C THR A 100 -2.41 -2.93 -16.39
N GLY A 101 -3.61 -3.19 -16.90
CA GLY A 101 -4.57 -4.12 -16.33
C GLY A 101 -6.00 -3.72 -16.68
N GLY A 102 -6.95 -4.15 -15.85
CA GLY A 102 -8.35 -3.87 -16.05
C GLY A 102 -9.23 -4.68 -15.10
N ASN A 103 -10.53 -4.46 -15.23
CA ASN A 103 -11.57 -5.17 -14.51
C ASN A 103 -12.56 -5.77 -15.51
N ASP A 104 -12.93 -7.02 -15.24
CA ASP A 104 -14.00 -7.73 -15.91
C ASP A 104 -15.37 -7.09 -15.60
N LYS A 105 -16.41 -7.38 -16.37
CA LYS A 105 -17.79 -6.88 -16.17
C LYS A 105 -18.35 -7.16 -14.77
N GLN A 106 -17.99 -8.29 -14.17
CA GLN A 106 -18.36 -8.65 -12.80
C GLN A 106 -17.36 -8.13 -11.75
N GLY A 107 -16.42 -7.26 -12.14
CA GLY A 107 -15.48 -6.59 -11.24
C GLY A 107 -14.22 -7.37 -10.89
N PHE A 108 -14.02 -8.58 -11.41
CA PHE A 108 -12.80 -9.35 -11.15
C PHE A 108 -11.58 -8.67 -11.80
N PRO A 109 -10.50 -8.40 -11.04
CA PRO A 109 -9.32 -7.73 -11.57
C PRO A 109 -8.46 -8.68 -12.41
N MET A 110 -7.76 -8.13 -13.41
CA MET A 110 -6.76 -8.86 -14.17
C MET A 110 -5.48 -9.12 -13.36
N LYS A 111 -4.78 -10.22 -13.64
CA LYS A 111 -3.51 -10.57 -13.00
C LYS A 111 -2.43 -10.96 -14.01
N GLN A 112 -1.27 -10.30 -13.92
CA GLN A 112 -0.09 -10.62 -14.71
C GLN A 112 0.33 -12.09 -14.53
N GLY A 113 0.68 -12.75 -15.63
CA GLY A 113 1.18 -14.12 -15.66
C GLY A 113 0.10 -15.19 -15.86
N VAL A 114 -1.18 -14.84 -15.78
CA VAL A 114 -2.28 -15.76 -16.12
C VAL A 114 -2.60 -15.63 -17.60
N LEU A 115 -1.96 -16.44 -18.45
CA LEU A 115 -2.01 -16.32 -19.92
C LEU A 115 -3.29 -16.90 -20.56
N ILE A 116 -4.44 -16.58 -19.96
CA ILE A 116 -5.75 -16.99 -20.42
C ILE A 116 -6.57 -15.70 -20.61
N PRO A 117 -7.50 -15.60 -21.58
CA PRO A 117 -8.46 -14.51 -21.61
C PRO A 117 -9.37 -14.61 -20.39
N ASN A 118 -10.08 -15.72 -20.24
CA ASN A 118 -11.08 -16.01 -19.22
C ASN A 118 -10.57 -16.01 -17.76
N ARG A 119 -11.51 -16.22 -16.83
CA ARG A 119 -11.22 -16.28 -15.38
C ARG A 119 -10.68 -17.64 -14.95
N THR A 120 -9.80 -17.63 -13.96
CA THR A 120 -9.33 -18.83 -13.28
C THR A 120 -9.30 -18.64 -11.77
N LYS A 121 -9.39 -19.75 -11.01
CA LYS A 121 -9.30 -19.74 -9.54
C LYS A 121 -7.87 -20.08 -9.11
N LEU A 122 -7.17 -19.10 -8.54
CA LEU A 122 -5.81 -19.27 -8.03
C LEU A 122 -5.77 -19.19 -6.51
N LEU A 123 -4.86 -19.95 -5.89
CA LEU A 123 -4.57 -19.87 -4.46
C LEU A 123 -3.59 -18.72 -4.19
N LEU A 124 -4.05 -17.66 -3.54
CA LEU A 124 -3.26 -16.45 -3.28
C LEU A 124 -2.85 -16.36 -1.81
N SER A 125 -1.57 -16.11 -1.54
CA SER A 125 -1.00 -15.65 -0.28
C SER A 125 -0.79 -14.13 -0.23
N ASP A 126 -0.31 -13.64 0.92
CA ASP A 126 0.13 -12.25 1.09
C ASP A 126 1.25 -11.88 0.09
N GLY A 127 1.27 -10.61 -0.33
CA GLY A 127 2.19 -10.08 -1.34
C GLY A 127 1.79 -10.32 -2.81
N HIS A 128 0.87 -11.24 -3.10
CA HIS A 128 0.34 -11.37 -4.46
C HIS A 128 -0.67 -10.26 -4.79
N SER A 129 -0.69 -9.84 -6.06
CA SER A 129 -1.75 -8.96 -6.58
C SER A 129 -3.15 -9.59 -6.46
N CYS A 130 -4.18 -8.74 -6.37
CA CYS A 130 -5.61 -9.09 -6.31
C CYS A 130 -6.09 -9.70 -4.97
N TYR A 131 -5.22 -9.78 -3.97
CA TYR A 131 -5.56 -10.24 -2.63
C TYR A 131 -4.79 -9.49 -1.55
N ARG A 132 -5.41 -9.38 -0.37
CA ARG A 132 -4.82 -8.83 0.84
C ARG A 132 -5.20 -9.75 1.98
N ALA A 133 -4.22 -10.41 2.58
CA ALA A 133 -4.43 -11.32 3.69
C ALA A 133 -4.99 -10.59 4.91
N ARG A 134 -5.86 -11.26 5.68
CA ARG A 134 -6.40 -10.70 6.94
C ARG A 134 -5.65 -11.26 8.15
N ARG A 135 -5.13 -12.48 8.05
CA ARG A 135 -4.27 -13.11 9.05
C ARG A 135 -2.92 -13.46 8.44
N THR A 136 -1.89 -13.50 9.29
CA THR A 136 -0.55 -13.93 8.87
C THR A 136 -0.59 -15.40 8.44
N GLY A 137 -0.02 -15.70 7.26
CA GLY A 137 -0.02 -17.04 6.69
C GLY A 137 -1.32 -17.48 6.00
N GLU A 138 -2.35 -16.63 5.97
CA GLU A 138 -3.61 -16.95 5.28
C GLU A 138 -3.39 -17.08 3.76
N ARG A 139 -3.91 -18.17 3.17
CA ARG A 139 -4.00 -18.36 1.72
C ARG A 139 -5.45 -18.55 1.34
N LYS A 140 -5.92 -17.84 0.30
CA LYS A 140 -7.31 -17.93 -0.16
C LYS A 140 -7.38 -18.20 -1.65
N ARG A 141 -8.19 -19.19 -2.04
CA ARG A 141 -8.50 -19.44 -3.45
C ARG A 141 -9.53 -18.40 -3.93
N LYS A 142 -9.17 -17.59 -4.93
CA LYS A 142 -10.05 -16.55 -5.49
C LYS A 142 -10.11 -16.65 -7.00
N SER A 143 -11.26 -16.33 -7.58
CA SER A 143 -11.41 -16.14 -9.02
C SER A 143 -10.76 -14.83 -9.44
N ILE A 144 -10.00 -14.85 -10.52
CA ILE A 144 -9.22 -13.74 -11.04
C ILE A 144 -9.34 -13.75 -12.56
N ARG A 145 -9.36 -12.57 -13.18
CA ARG A 145 -9.35 -12.44 -14.64
C ARG A 145 -7.93 -12.64 -15.17
N GLY A 146 -7.79 -13.33 -16.30
CA GLY A 146 -6.49 -13.51 -16.94
C GLY A 146 -5.88 -12.22 -17.48
N ALA A 147 -4.64 -12.31 -17.97
CA ALA A 147 -3.83 -11.20 -18.44
C ALA A 147 -4.10 -10.83 -19.91
N ILE A 148 -4.83 -11.66 -20.65
CA ILE A 148 -5.16 -11.40 -22.06
C ILE A 148 -6.45 -10.55 -22.10
N THR A 149 -6.39 -9.46 -22.85
CA THR A 149 -7.53 -8.54 -23.03
C THR A 149 -8.59 -9.13 -23.96
N GLY A 150 -9.85 -8.88 -23.61
CA GLY A 150 -11.02 -9.30 -24.37
C GLY A 150 -12.18 -8.30 -24.21
N LEU A 151 -13.21 -8.45 -25.04
CA LEU A 151 -14.40 -7.58 -25.07
C LEU A 151 -15.33 -7.76 -23.87
N ASP A 152 -15.06 -8.75 -23.03
CA ASP A 152 -15.74 -9.01 -21.77
C ASP A 152 -15.21 -8.18 -20.60
N LEU A 153 -14.19 -7.35 -20.82
CA LEU A 153 -13.77 -6.33 -19.86
C LEU A 153 -14.80 -5.20 -19.77
N SER A 154 -14.96 -4.63 -18.57
CA SER A 154 -15.73 -3.39 -18.38
C SER A 154 -14.82 -2.17 -18.38
N VAL A 155 -13.65 -2.28 -17.75
CA VAL A 155 -12.65 -1.21 -17.70
C VAL A 155 -11.29 -1.75 -18.10
N LEU A 156 -10.64 -1.10 -19.05
CA LEU A 156 -9.25 -1.34 -19.39
C LEU A 156 -8.39 -0.17 -18.86
N ALA A 157 -7.35 -0.49 -18.09
CA ALA A 157 -6.46 0.49 -17.51
C ALA A 157 -5.20 0.66 -18.38
N LEU A 158 -5.00 1.88 -18.88
CA LEU A 158 -3.90 2.24 -19.77
C LEU A 158 -2.97 3.26 -19.09
N SER A 159 -1.69 3.20 -19.43
CA SER A 159 -0.70 4.20 -19.01
C SER A 159 0.02 4.74 -20.23
N VAL A 160 0.10 6.06 -20.35
CA VAL A 160 0.84 6.75 -21.41
C VAL A 160 2.34 6.56 -21.18
N LEU A 161 3.04 5.98 -22.17
CA LEU A 161 4.51 5.88 -22.18
C LEU A 161 5.16 7.02 -22.96
N LYS A 162 4.60 7.35 -24.13
CA LYS A 162 5.04 8.46 -24.98
C LYS A 162 3.85 9.37 -25.28
N GLN A 163 4.06 10.67 -25.12
CA GLN A 163 3.08 11.70 -25.49
C GLN A 163 3.05 11.83 -27.02
N GLY A 164 1.86 11.93 -27.59
CA GLY A 164 1.65 12.17 -29.02
C GLY A 164 1.70 13.65 -29.38
N GLU A 165 1.20 13.98 -30.56
CA GLU A 165 1.28 15.35 -31.12
C GLU A 165 0.26 16.31 -30.50
N GLY A 166 -0.97 15.85 -30.28
CA GLY A 166 -2.06 16.66 -29.72
C GLY A 166 -2.17 16.53 -28.21
N ASP A 167 -2.56 17.60 -27.51
CA ASP A 167 -2.84 17.55 -26.08
C ASP A 167 -4.26 17.03 -25.77
N ILE A 168 -4.37 16.19 -24.74
CA ILE A 168 -5.64 15.61 -24.32
C ILE A 168 -6.16 16.39 -23.11
N PRO A 169 -7.37 16.99 -23.20
CA PRO A 169 -7.91 17.82 -22.13
C PRO A 169 -8.13 17.00 -20.86
N GLY A 170 -7.65 17.51 -19.73
CA GLY A 170 -7.74 16.83 -18.42
C GLY A 170 -6.76 15.68 -18.20
N LEU A 171 -5.91 15.36 -19.20
CA LEU A 171 -4.85 14.36 -19.05
C LEU A 171 -3.46 15.00 -19.22
N THR A 172 -3.11 15.53 -20.39
CA THR A 172 -1.78 16.15 -20.60
C THR A 172 -1.74 17.61 -20.17
N ASP A 173 -2.86 18.32 -20.28
CA ASP A 173 -2.99 19.73 -19.90
C ASP A 173 -2.77 19.98 -18.39
N VAL A 174 -3.35 19.14 -17.52
CA VAL A 174 -3.30 19.35 -16.07
C VAL A 174 -2.08 18.67 -15.45
N VAL A 175 -1.27 19.46 -14.73
CA VAL A 175 -0.12 18.95 -13.95
C VAL A 175 -0.46 18.91 -12.47
N ASN A 176 -0.50 17.70 -11.90
CA ASN A 176 -0.74 17.49 -10.47
C ASN A 176 0.59 17.37 -9.71
N PRO A 177 0.97 18.35 -8.88
CA PRO A 177 2.23 18.30 -8.14
C PRO A 177 2.21 17.19 -7.07
N LYS A 178 3.38 16.59 -6.84
CA LYS A 178 3.54 15.57 -5.79
C LYS A 178 3.30 16.19 -4.42
N ARG A 179 2.25 15.73 -3.73
CA ARG A 179 1.84 16.23 -2.41
C ARG A 179 2.91 16.07 -1.31
N LEU A 180 3.74 15.03 -1.37
CA LEU A 180 4.69 14.69 -0.30
C LEU A 180 6.13 14.67 -0.80
N GLY A 181 7.00 15.38 -0.08
CA GLY A 181 8.44 15.36 -0.31
C GLY A 181 9.16 14.18 0.38
N PRO A 182 10.48 14.06 0.14
CA PRO A 182 11.30 13.03 0.76
C PRO A 182 11.44 13.22 2.29
N LYS A 183 11.26 12.14 3.06
CA LYS A 183 11.37 12.12 4.54
C LYS A 183 12.73 11.68 5.08
N ARG A 184 13.46 10.83 4.34
CA ARG A 184 14.77 10.30 4.78
C ARG A 184 15.88 11.29 4.45
N ALA A 185 16.81 11.52 5.38
CA ALA A 185 17.93 12.44 5.21
C ALA A 185 18.73 12.20 3.90
N SER A 186 19.00 10.93 3.57
CA SER A 186 19.70 10.58 2.32
C SER A 186 18.90 10.86 1.06
N LYS A 187 17.56 10.77 1.10
CA LYS A 187 16.69 11.11 -0.04
C LYS A 187 16.57 12.63 -0.21
N ILE A 188 16.55 13.38 0.89
CA ILE A 188 16.55 14.85 0.85
C ILE A 188 17.84 15.34 0.19
N ARG A 189 19.00 14.79 0.58
CA ARG A 189 20.29 15.12 -0.04
C ARG A 189 20.29 14.87 -1.54
N LYS A 190 19.87 13.68 -1.98
CA LYS A 190 19.78 13.35 -3.41
C LYS A 190 18.81 14.26 -4.18
N PHE A 191 17.72 14.67 -3.55
CA PHE A 191 16.69 15.49 -4.21
C PHE A 191 17.18 16.91 -4.50
N PHE A 192 17.95 17.50 -3.58
CA PHE A 192 18.48 18.86 -3.71
C PHE A 192 19.96 18.91 -4.16
N GLY A 193 20.57 17.76 -4.49
CA GLY A 193 21.99 17.69 -4.84
C GLY A 193 22.94 18.11 -3.70
N LEU A 194 22.54 17.96 -2.44
CA LEU A 194 23.31 18.44 -1.28
C LEU A 194 24.47 17.51 -0.94
N ASP A 195 25.51 18.12 -0.39
CA ASP A 195 26.66 17.42 0.14
C ASP A 195 26.40 16.80 1.52
N LYS A 196 27.33 15.97 1.96
CA LYS A 196 27.24 15.32 3.28
C LYS A 196 27.39 16.30 4.44
N LYS A 197 28.08 17.43 4.21
CA LYS A 197 28.36 18.48 5.19
C LYS A 197 27.14 19.37 5.43
N ASP A 198 26.26 19.48 4.44
CA ASP A 198 25.10 20.36 4.50
C ASP A 198 24.04 19.89 5.49
N ASP A 199 23.42 20.85 6.18
CA ASP A 199 22.32 20.59 7.09
C ASP A 199 20.99 20.44 6.35
N VAL A 200 20.56 19.19 6.23
CA VAL A 200 19.29 18.78 5.61
C VAL A 200 18.04 19.34 6.30
N ARG A 201 18.14 19.88 7.52
CA ARG A 201 16.98 20.42 8.25
C ARG A 201 16.39 21.67 7.60
N LYS A 202 17.24 22.48 6.98
CA LYS A 202 16.85 23.73 6.32
C LYS A 202 16.10 23.47 5.01
N PHE A 203 16.44 22.38 4.32
CA PHE A 203 15.92 22.04 3.00
C PHE A 203 14.68 21.11 3.03
N VAL A 204 14.02 20.97 4.18
CA VAL A 204 12.81 20.13 4.26
C VAL A 204 11.62 20.87 3.66
N ILE A 205 11.01 20.28 2.63
CA ILE A 205 9.78 20.79 2.02
C ILE A 205 8.67 20.84 3.08
N ARG A 206 8.13 22.04 3.29
CA ARG A 206 7.01 22.29 4.20
C ARG A 206 5.72 22.34 3.39
N ARG A 207 4.64 21.84 3.97
CA ARG A 207 3.29 21.92 3.40
C ARG A 207 2.50 22.99 4.15
N THR A 208 1.93 23.95 3.43
CA THR A 208 0.88 24.82 3.94
C THR A 208 -0.40 24.02 4.14
N VAL A 209 -1.02 24.16 5.30
CA VAL A 209 -2.28 23.50 5.64
C VAL A 209 -3.29 24.58 5.94
N THR A 210 -4.31 24.69 5.07
CA THR A 210 -5.53 25.47 5.29
C THR A 210 -6.51 24.65 6.11
N PRO A 211 -6.73 24.98 7.40
CA PRO A 211 -7.75 24.30 8.22
C PRO A 211 -9.16 24.60 7.69
N LYS A 212 -10.03 23.58 7.66
CA LYS A 212 -11.42 23.68 7.14
C LYS A 212 -12.40 24.48 8.02
N GLY A 213 -11.92 25.24 9.00
CA GLY A 213 -12.77 26.02 9.90
C GLY A 213 -12.66 27.49 9.58
N GLU A 214 -13.79 28.18 9.49
CA GLU A 214 -13.85 29.63 9.29
C GLU A 214 -13.01 30.34 10.38
N GLY A 215 -12.13 31.25 9.94
CA GLY A 215 -11.26 32.05 10.82
C GLY A 215 -9.96 31.39 11.30
N LYS A 216 -9.67 30.13 10.94
CA LYS A 216 -8.41 29.49 11.36
C LYS A 216 -7.25 29.83 10.42
N LYS A 217 -6.17 30.36 10.99
CA LYS A 217 -4.95 30.77 10.24
C LYS A 217 -4.26 29.57 9.59
N GLU A 218 -3.69 29.82 8.42
CA GLU A 218 -2.84 28.85 7.73
C GLU A 218 -1.58 28.57 8.54
N TYR A 219 -1.12 27.31 8.51
CA TYR A 219 0.13 26.93 9.18
C TYR A 219 0.92 25.92 8.37
N THR A 220 2.23 25.90 8.57
CA THR A 220 3.13 25.03 7.82
C THR A 220 3.49 23.77 8.62
N LYS A 221 3.35 22.59 7.98
CA LYS A 221 3.80 21.30 8.54
C LYS A 221 5.05 20.81 7.80
N ALA A 222 6.02 20.32 8.57
CA ALA A 222 7.20 19.64 8.05
C ALA A 222 7.25 18.18 8.53
N PRO A 223 7.71 17.23 7.70
CA PRO A 223 7.93 15.86 8.15
C PRO A 223 9.12 15.76 9.11
N LYS A 224 9.00 14.91 10.14
CA LYS A 224 10.15 14.51 10.97
C LYS A 224 11.17 13.75 10.12
N ILE A 225 12.37 14.30 9.97
CA ILE A 225 13.45 13.70 9.18
C ILE A 225 13.87 12.37 9.81
N GLN A 226 13.91 11.32 8.99
CA GLN A 226 14.36 10.01 9.42
C GLN A 226 15.83 9.79 9.05
N ARG A 227 16.55 9.04 9.91
CA ARG A 227 17.96 8.64 9.73
C ARG A 227 18.95 9.81 9.71
N LEU A 228 18.59 10.95 10.29
CA LEU A 228 19.54 12.02 10.58
C LEU A 228 20.49 11.61 11.71
N VAL A 229 21.76 12.02 11.64
CA VAL A 229 22.68 11.89 12.76
C VAL A 229 22.35 12.98 13.78
N THR A 230 21.91 12.58 14.98
CA THR A 230 21.56 13.50 16.07
C THR A 230 22.50 13.28 17.26
N PRO A 231 22.70 14.29 18.13
CA PRO A 231 23.50 14.15 19.34
C PRO A 231 23.05 12.96 20.21
N GLN A 232 21.74 12.76 20.35
CA GLN A 232 21.17 11.61 21.06
C GLN A 232 21.57 10.26 20.45
N ARG A 233 21.63 10.16 19.11
CA ARG A 233 22.10 8.94 18.43
C ARG A 233 23.60 8.69 18.71
N LEU A 234 24.42 9.74 18.72
CA LEU A 234 25.83 9.65 19.05
C LEU A 234 26.03 9.25 20.52
N GLN A 235 25.26 9.82 21.44
CA GLN A 235 25.24 9.46 22.85
C GLN A 235 24.89 7.98 23.05
N ARG A 236 23.81 7.49 22.44
CA ARG A 236 23.43 6.05 22.48
C ARG A 236 24.53 5.16 21.91
N LYS A 237 25.25 5.61 20.87
CA LYS A 237 26.40 4.88 20.31
C LYS A 237 27.56 4.83 21.30
N ARG A 238 27.92 5.95 21.92
CA ARG A 238 28.96 6.04 22.97
C ARG A 238 28.61 5.17 24.17
N GLN A 239 27.37 5.24 24.66
CA GLN A 239 26.88 4.43 25.77
C GLN A 239 26.98 2.93 25.47
N ARG A 240 26.62 2.49 24.27
CA ARG A 240 26.76 1.07 23.87
C ARG A 240 28.22 0.61 23.95
N ILE A 241 29.16 1.43 23.49
CA ILE A 241 30.60 1.11 23.54
C ILE A 241 31.07 1.08 25.00
N ALA A 242 30.67 2.05 25.82
CA ALA A 242 30.99 2.09 27.25
C ALA A 242 30.45 0.87 28.00
N LEU A 243 29.23 0.42 27.70
CA LEU A 243 28.66 -0.80 28.29
C LEU A 243 29.43 -2.06 27.90
N LYS A 244 29.91 -2.16 26.65
CA LYS A 244 30.76 -3.28 26.23
C LYS A 244 32.08 -3.30 26.99
N ARG A 245 32.71 -2.13 27.16
CA ARG A 245 33.94 -1.96 27.92
C ARG A 245 33.75 -2.34 29.39
N ARG A 246 32.71 -1.80 30.04
CA ARG A 246 32.37 -2.12 31.44
C ARG A 246 32.10 -3.61 31.67
N ARG A 247 31.40 -4.28 30.74
CA ARG A 247 31.19 -5.73 30.82
C ARG A 247 32.49 -6.51 30.72
N SER A 248 33.40 -6.08 29.85
CA SER A 248 34.72 -6.72 29.74
C SER A 248 35.58 -6.48 30.99
N GLU A 249 35.58 -5.28 31.55
CA GLU A 249 36.29 -4.95 32.79
C GLU A 249 35.74 -5.76 33.96
N SER A 250 34.43 -5.78 34.17
CA SER A 250 33.78 -6.57 35.21
C SER A 250 34.05 -8.07 35.07
N SER A 251 34.08 -8.63 33.86
CA SER A 251 34.45 -10.04 33.64
C SER A 251 35.90 -10.33 34.00
N LYS A 252 36.83 -9.39 33.72
CA LYS A 252 38.24 -9.52 34.11
C LYS A 252 38.42 -9.44 35.62
N GLU A 253 37.73 -8.50 36.27
CA GLU A 253 37.73 -8.35 37.72
C GLU A 253 37.20 -9.62 38.41
N GLN A 254 36.05 -10.13 37.97
CA GLN A 254 35.47 -11.37 38.49
C GLN A 254 36.40 -12.58 38.30
N ALA A 255 37.08 -12.68 37.16
CA ALA A 255 38.06 -13.75 36.93
C ALA A 255 39.28 -13.61 37.85
N ALA A 256 39.77 -12.39 38.07
CA ALA A 256 40.88 -12.12 38.97
C ALA A 256 40.51 -12.43 40.44
N ASP A 257 39.31 -12.06 40.87
CA ASP A 257 38.84 -12.34 42.23
C ASP A 257 38.58 -13.84 42.44
N TYR A 258 38.03 -14.53 41.45
CA TYR A 258 37.90 -15.98 41.48
C TYR A 258 39.27 -16.67 41.55
N ALA A 259 40.26 -16.20 40.80
CA ALA A 259 41.62 -16.75 40.84
C ALA A 259 42.26 -16.60 42.22
N LYS A 260 42.04 -15.47 42.92
CA LYS A 260 42.50 -15.28 44.31
C LYS A 260 41.86 -16.29 45.27
N VAL A 261 40.54 -16.48 45.17
CA VAL A 261 39.81 -17.45 46.00
C VAL A 261 40.29 -18.88 45.74
N LEU A 262 40.50 -19.23 44.47
CA LEU A 262 41.01 -20.55 44.09
C LEU A 262 42.43 -20.77 44.64
N ALA A 263 43.31 -19.77 44.54
CA ALA A 263 44.66 -19.86 45.09
C ALA A 263 44.65 -20.10 46.61
N ALA A 264 43.81 -19.39 47.37
CA ALA A 264 43.66 -19.61 48.81
C ALA A 264 43.20 -21.03 49.13
N ARG A 265 42.17 -21.55 48.46
CA ARG A 265 41.68 -22.93 48.65
C ARG A 265 42.72 -23.99 48.32
N VAL A 266 43.48 -23.81 47.23
CA VAL A 266 44.56 -24.74 46.85
C VAL A 266 45.67 -24.74 47.90
N GLN A 267 46.00 -23.58 48.48
CA GLN A 267 46.99 -23.52 49.56
C GLN A 267 46.47 -24.22 50.83
N GLU A 268 45.21 -24.00 51.22
CA GLU A 268 44.59 -24.70 52.36
C GLU A 268 44.55 -26.23 52.17
N GLU A 269 44.26 -26.72 50.97
CA GLU A 269 44.31 -28.17 50.69
C GLU A 269 45.73 -28.72 50.74
N LYS A 270 46.71 -27.97 50.21
CA LYS A 270 48.13 -28.34 50.31
C LYS A 270 48.58 -28.41 51.76
N THR A 271 48.27 -27.41 52.59
CA THR A 271 48.62 -27.41 54.02
C THR A 271 47.98 -28.60 54.73
N LYS A 272 46.68 -28.84 54.56
CA LYS A 272 45.98 -30.03 55.10
C LYS A 272 46.65 -31.34 54.67
N ARG A 273 47.01 -31.50 53.40
CA ARG A 273 47.71 -32.69 52.90
C ARG A 273 49.10 -32.85 53.53
N THR A 274 49.85 -31.76 53.69
CA THR A 274 51.15 -31.81 54.36
C THR A 274 51.04 -32.16 55.84
N GLU A 275 50.04 -31.62 56.55
CA GLU A 275 49.77 -31.95 57.95
C GLU A 275 49.39 -33.42 58.13
N LEU A 276 48.52 -33.95 57.27
CA LEU A 276 48.18 -35.38 57.26
C LEU A 276 49.41 -36.26 57.02
N ARG A 277 50.30 -35.85 56.09
CA ARG A 277 51.57 -36.56 55.85
C ARG A 277 52.48 -36.53 57.08
N LYS A 278 52.61 -35.37 57.75
CA LYS A 278 53.38 -35.24 59.00
C LYS A 278 52.80 -36.13 60.10
N ARG A 279 51.47 -36.14 60.29
CA ARG A 279 50.78 -37.00 61.26
C ARG A 279 51.02 -38.50 61.00
N ARG A 280 50.93 -38.94 59.73
CA ARG A 280 51.24 -40.32 59.33
C ARG A 280 52.71 -40.69 59.57
N ALA A 281 53.64 -39.77 59.28
CA ALA A 281 55.06 -40.01 59.52
C ALA A 281 55.37 -40.13 61.03
N SER A 282 54.72 -39.32 61.88
CA SER A 282 54.86 -39.43 63.34
C SER A 282 54.24 -40.70 63.92
N SER A 283 53.18 -41.25 63.32
CA SER A 283 52.56 -42.50 63.80
C SER A 283 53.36 -43.75 63.42
N MET A 284 54.18 -43.69 62.36
CA MET A 284 55.06 -44.79 61.91
C MET A 284 56.42 -44.81 62.65
N ARG A 285 56.67 -43.87 63.56
CA ARG A 285 57.95 -43.70 64.29
C ARG A 285 57.89 -44.24 65.72
N LYS A 286 57.00 -45.20 65.97
CA LYS A 286 56.93 -46.06 67.16
C LYS A 286 57.16 -47.49 66.71
#